data_AF-A0A965NDN6-F1
#
_entry.id   AF-A0A965NDN6-F1
#
_cell.length_a   1.000
_cell.length_b   1.000
_cell.length_c   1.000
_cell.angle_alpha   90.00
_cell.angle_beta   90.00
_cell.angle_gamma   90.00
#
_symmetry.space_group_name_H-M   'P 1'
#
loop_
_entity.id
_entity.type
_entity.pdbx_description
1 polymer ?
#
loop_
_entity_poly.entity_id
_entity_poly.type
_entity_poly.pdbx_seq_one_letter_code
_entity_poly.pdbx_strand_id
1 'polypeptide(L)' 'MIELIPNCDDYDEDKYTRMFMDKYGIDNVRGGSFVSVELEQSTKTHLTQMKNGTNDKCFNCGKSRHFAKDCKECKEEII' A
#
# COMPACT_ATOMS: atom_id res chain seq x y z
N MET A 1 24.65 -5.19 3.03
CA MET A 1 24.94 -3.93 3.75
C MET A 1 23.77 -3.69 4.68
N ILE A 2 24.02 -3.49 5.97
CA ILE A 2 22.96 -3.22 6.97
C ILE A 2 23.00 -1.71 7.21
N GLU A 3 21.87 -1.03 7.02
CA GLU A 3 21.74 0.41 7.25
C GLU A 3 21.19 0.66 8.66
N LEU A 4 21.80 1.60 9.38
CA LEU A 4 21.37 2.01 10.71
C LEU A 4 20.57 3.31 10.58
N ILE A 5 19.33 3.28 11.07
CA ILE A 5 18.44 4.43 11.06
C ILE A 5 18.38 4.99 12.48
N PRO A 6 18.91 6.21 12.73
CA PRO A 6 18.89 6.82 14.05
C PRO A 6 17.50 7.37 14.41
N ASN A 7 17.21 7.50 15.71
CA ASN A 7 15.97 8.04 16.27
C ASN A 7 14.70 7.26 15.85
N CYS A 8 14.77 5.93 15.83
CA CYS A 8 13.57 5.15 15.53
C CYS A 8 12.58 5.17 16.70
N ASP A 9 11.29 5.11 16.37
CA ASP A 9 10.21 4.86 17.31
C ASP A 9 9.44 3.58 16.95
N ASP A 10 8.47 3.21 17.78
CA ASP A 10 7.71 1.97 17.59
C ASP A 10 6.86 1.99 16.30
N TYR A 11 6.52 3.17 15.76
CA TYR A 11 5.73 3.29 14.53
C TYR A 11 6.57 3.09 13.27
N ASP A 12 7.90 3.20 13.38
CA ASP A 12 8.79 3.01 12.24
C ASP A 12 8.74 1.59 11.68
N GLU A 13 8.43 0.57 12.49
CA GLU A 13 8.29 -0.81 12.00
C GLU A 13 7.21 -0.91 10.91
N ASP A 14 6.01 -0.39 11.18
CA ASP A 14 4.90 -0.40 10.23
C ASP A 14 5.19 0.46 9.00
N LYS A 15 5.83 1.62 9.21
CA LYS A 15 6.25 2.51 8.14
C LYS A 15 7.24 1.85 7.19
N TYR A 16 8.29 1.22 7.70
CA TYR A 16 9.28 0.54 6.85
C TYR A 16 8.71 -0.70 6.20
N THR A 17 7.87 -1.45 6.91
CA THR A 17 7.14 -2.58 6.32
C THR A 17 6.35 -2.13 5.10
N ARG A 18 5.57 -1.04 5.21
CA ARG A 18 4.82 -0.48 4.09
C ARG A 18 5.71 0.03 2.95
N MET A 19 6.81 0.71 3.28
CA MET A 19 7.78 1.16 2.27
C MET A 19 8.36 -0.01 1.47
N PHE A 20 8.70 -1.11 2.15
CA PHE A 20 9.22 -2.31 1.50
C PHE A 20 8.14 -3.08 0.75
N MET A 21 6.90 -3.14 1.25
CA MET A 21 5.76 -3.68 0.51
C MET A 21 5.53 -2.95 -0.82
N ASP A 22 5.72 -1.62 -0.84
CA ASP A 22 5.59 -0.85 -2.09
C ASP A 22 6.70 -1.19 -3.08
N LYS A 23 7.94 -1.31 -2.59
CA LYS A 23 9.14 -1.58 -3.38
C LYS A 23 9.21 -3.01 -3.91
N TYR A 24 8.88 -4.00 -3.08
CA TYR A 24 9.09 -5.41 -3.38
C TYR A 24 7.80 -6.19 -3.60
N GLY A 25 6.63 -5.59 -3.34
CA GLY A 25 5.32 -6.20 -3.47
C GLY A 25 4.70 -6.58 -2.13
N ILE A 26 3.40 -6.34 -2.00
CA ILE A 26 2.63 -6.55 -0.76
C ILE A 26 2.69 -8.03 -0.33
N ASP A 27 2.72 -8.97 -1.26
CA ASP A 27 2.79 -10.40 -0.93
C ASP A 27 4.18 -10.87 -0.48
N ASN A 28 5.23 -10.08 -0.72
CA ASN A 28 6.63 -10.47 -0.51
C ASN A 28 7.26 -9.95 0.80
N VAL A 29 6.54 -9.09 1.56
CA VAL A 29 7.07 -8.44 2.76
C VAL A 29 6.10 -8.61 3.92
N ARG A 30 6.61 -8.95 5.11
CA ARG A 30 5.85 -9.10 6.36
C ARG A 30 6.59 -8.40 7.49
N GLY A 31 5.84 -7.85 8.44
CA GLY A 31 6.37 -7.06 9.56
C GLY A 31 5.27 -6.19 10.18
N GLY A 32 5.52 -5.67 11.38
CA GLY A 32 4.59 -4.80 12.10
C GLY A 32 3.19 -5.39 12.23
N SER A 33 2.17 -4.67 11.79
CA SER A 33 0.77 -5.08 11.82
C SER A 33 0.41 -6.17 10.78
N PHE A 34 1.31 -6.49 9.85
CA PHE A 34 1.04 -7.34 8.68
C PHE A 34 1.85 -8.64 8.69
N VAL A 35 1.91 -9.33 9.83
CA VAL A 35 2.73 -10.56 10.01
C VAL A 35 2.12 -11.83 9.41
N SER A 36 0.83 -11.83 9.08
CA SER A 36 0.13 -13.00 8.57
C SER A 36 0.79 -13.54 7.30
N VAL A 37 1.06 -14.85 7.23
CA VAL A 37 1.71 -15.50 6.07
C VAL A 37 0.99 -15.11 4.77
N GLU A 38 -0.33 -15.25 4.77
CA GLU A 38 -1.21 -14.76 3.73
C GLU A 38 -2.05 -13.60 4.27
N LEU A 39 -2.09 -12.50 3.53
CA LEU A 39 -2.92 -11.35 3.88
C LEU A 39 -4.33 -11.56 3.36
N GLU A 40 -5.32 -11.22 4.19
CA GLU A 40 -6.71 -11.20 3.75
C GLU A 40 -6.92 -10.21 2.60
N GLN A 41 -7.90 -10.50 1.74
CA GLN A 41 -8.21 -9.64 0.59
C GLN A 41 -8.62 -8.21 1.01
N SER A 42 -9.30 -8.09 2.16
CA SER A 42 -9.63 -6.81 2.80
C SER A 42 -8.38 -5.99 3.10
N THR A 43 -7.37 -6.64 3.71
CA THR A 43 -6.08 -6.04 4.06
C THR A 43 -5.29 -5.66 2.82
N LYS A 44 -5.24 -6.54 1.81
CA LYS A 44 -4.59 -6.23 0.52
C LYS A 44 -5.22 -5.01 -0.16
N THR A 45 -6.55 -4.91 -0.10
CA THR A 45 -7.30 -3.78 -0.65
C THR A 45 -6.94 -2.49 0.08
N HIS A 46 -6.92 -2.52 1.42
CA HIS A 46 -6.55 -1.36 2.22
C HIS A 46 -5.10 -0.92 1.98
N LEU A 47 -4.15 -1.86 1.99
CA LEU A 47 -2.73 -1.60 1.68
C LEU A 47 -2.55 -1.02 0.28
N THR A 48 -3.30 -1.52 -0.71
CA THR A 48 -3.29 -0.99 -2.08
C THR A 48 -3.82 0.44 -2.13
N GLN A 49 -4.89 0.74 -1.40
CA GLN A 49 -5.41 2.10 -1.28
C GLN A 49 -4.38 3.04 -0.62
N MET A 50 -3.77 2.63 0.50
CA MET A 50 -2.69 3.40 1.15
C MET A 50 -1.50 3.64 0.22
N LYS A 51 -1.09 2.61 -0.52
CA LYS A 51 -0.03 2.69 -1.54
C LYS A 51 -0.39 3.71 -2.62
N ASN A 52 -1.63 3.67 -3.12
CA ASN A 52 -2.08 4.61 -4.15
C ASN A 52 -2.03 6.06 -3.62
N GLY A 53 -2.43 6.29 -2.37
CA GLY A 53 -2.39 7.63 -1.76
C GLY A 53 -0.97 8.13 -1.52
N THR A 54 -0.06 7.23 -1.12
CA THR A 54 1.36 7.57 -0.92
C THR A 54 2.06 7.92 -2.24
N ASN A 55 1.57 7.39 -3.37
CA ASN A 55 2.19 7.52 -4.69
C ASN A 55 1.41 8.43 -5.66
N ASP A 56 0.49 9.27 -5.18
CA ASP A 56 -0.36 10.15 -6.00
C ASP A 56 -1.09 9.42 -7.15
N LYS A 57 -1.55 8.20 -6.87
CA LYS A 57 -2.32 7.36 -7.80
C LYS A 57 -3.79 7.40 -7.46
N CYS A 58 -4.61 7.22 -8.49
CA CYS A 58 -6.04 7.08 -8.36
C CYS A 58 -6.40 5.90 -7.44
N PHE A 59 -7.24 6.15 -6.43
CA PHE A 59 -7.70 5.07 -5.53
C PHE A 59 -8.59 4.03 -6.22
N ASN A 60 -9.18 4.35 -7.37
CA ASN A 60 -10.10 3.45 -8.08
C ASN A 60 -9.38 2.55 -9.08
N CYS A 61 -8.49 3.10 -9.92
CA CYS A 61 -7.81 2.32 -10.97
C CYS A 61 -6.29 2.20 -10.79
N GLY A 62 -5.69 2.81 -9.77
CA GLY A 62 -4.25 2.76 -9.51
C GLY A 62 -3.37 3.50 -10.52
N LYS A 63 -3.94 4.17 -11.53
CA LYS A 63 -3.19 4.97 -12.50
C LYS A 63 -2.85 6.35 -11.95
N SER A 64 -1.75 6.92 -12.42
CA SER A 64 -1.38 8.30 -12.14
C SER A 64 -2.17 9.28 -13.05
N ARG A 65 -1.87 10.59 -12.92
CA ARG A 65 -2.46 11.71 -13.68
C ARG A 65 -3.82 12.22 -13.19
N HIS A 66 -4.55 11.43 -12.42
CA HIS A 66 -5.88 11.81 -11.95
C HIS A 66 -6.18 11.19 -10.58
N PHE A 67 -7.12 11.79 -9.86
CA PHE A 67 -7.62 11.26 -8.60
C PHE A 67 -8.96 10.54 -8.80
N ALA A 68 -9.41 9.82 -7.78
CA ALA A 68 -10.63 9.01 -7.83
C ALA A 68 -11.86 9.79 -8.35
N LYS A 69 -11.99 11.07 -7.98
CA LYS A 69 -13.08 11.96 -8.43
C LYS A 69 -13.12 12.18 -9.95
N ASP A 70 -11.97 12.08 -10.62
CA ASP A 70 -11.80 12.33 -12.05
C ASP A 70 -11.60 11.02 -12.84
N CYS A 71 -11.78 9.87 -12.19
CA CYS A 71 -11.52 8.56 -12.77
C CYS A 71 -12.66 8.13 -13.69
N LYS A 72 -12.33 7.94 -14.97
CA LYS A 72 -13.29 7.55 -16.01
C LYS A 72 -13.58 6.05 -16.04
N GLU A 73 -12.75 5.25 -15.39
CA GLU A 73 -12.86 3.79 -15.32
C GLU A 73 -13.78 3.33 -14.18
N CYS A 74 -14.43 4.27 -13.47
CA CYS A 74 -15.36 4.00 -12.36
C CYS A 74 -16.73 3.45 -12.80
N LYS A 75 -16.81 2.75 -13.93
CA LYS A 75 -18.07 2.16 -14.41
C LYS A 75 -17.92 0.66 -14.56
N GLU A 76 -18.05 -0.04 -13.44
CA GLU A 76 -18.74 -1.32 -13.48
C GLU A 76 -20.16 -1.06 -12.99
N GLU A 77 -21.06 -0.77 -13.94
CA GLU A 77 -22.47 -1.04 -13.74
C GLU A 77 -22.60 -2.56 -13.59
N ILE A 78 -22.86 -3.02 -12.37
CA ILE A 78 -23.42 -4.35 -12.17
C ILE A 78 -24.90 -4.24 -12.59
N ILE A 79 -25.21 -4.80 -13.76
CA ILE A 79 -26.57 -5.14 -14.19
C ILE A 79 -27.10 -6.25 -13.26
#